data_AF-A0A0E3PGB8-F1
#
_entry.id   AF-A0A0E3PGB8-F1
#
_cell.length_a   1.000
_cell.length_b   1.000
_cell.length_c   1.000
_cell.angle_alpha   90.00
_cell.angle_beta   90.00
_cell.angle_gamma   90.00
#
_symmetry.space_group_name_H-M   'P 1'
#
loop_
_entity.id
_entity.type
_entity.pdbx_description
1 polymer ?
#
loop_
_entity_poly.entity_id
_entity_poly.type
_entity_poly.pdbx_seq_one_letter_code
_entity_poly.pdbx_strand_id
1 'polypeptide(L)'
;MLLKENKIVEKICEIPVTLEDVSESIFEGVSTKNILMHRLLLPEESDSDSYYLCEGLCKPVFSEPEIVYPYISGTFSEKFACSSPYRFMLPYELSEGDKKKEYNVVPPEELEARFPMAYRRIMEFKKQFRHDISPLTSADYSIKGKKLLEYFNTPKIIATEGYHLQAAYDAVGNSVFGDGCGIVLKDPSKYPYVTAVLNSPIARLFPAVCKSEMIFSDYTAPTVLRRFPIVFPDNRLTENLINTVSSYLLFLNRQKYATRYGVPDWLKELAGFYEQISSLLVLDAHFLNDIDPRLLDALEENIHPYAGDMDSEDSDSLLNALYYIKQQILETSGSGKFKFNVGLPGMLSFSTER
;
A
#
# COMPACT_ATOMS: atom_id res chain seq x y z
N MET A 1 -15.47 -20.62 19.67
CA MET A 1 -14.87 -19.65 18.72
C MET A 1 -14.90 -20.19 17.29
N LEU A 2 -14.30 -21.35 17.01
CA LEU A 2 -14.21 -21.99 15.69
C LEU A 2 -15.55 -22.10 14.90
N LEU A 3 -16.65 -22.50 15.56
CA LEU A 3 -17.96 -22.64 14.90
C LEU A 3 -18.55 -21.32 14.36
N LYS A 4 -18.25 -20.18 14.99
CA LYS A 4 -18.71 -18.86 14.51
C LYS A 4 -17.83 -18.34 13.38
N GLU A 5 -16.53 -18.61 13.46
CA GLU A 5 -15.57 -18.25 12.42
C GLU A 5 -15.86 -19.02 11.12
N ASN A 6 -16.10 -20.33 11.19
CA ASN A 6 -16.45 -21.13 10.02
C ASN A 6 -17.70 -20.60 9.31
N LYS A 7 -18.74 -20.20 10.05
CA LYS A 7 -19.95 -19.59 9.46
C LYS A 7 -19.69 -18.27 8.75
N ILE A 8 -18.75 -17.46 9.26
CA ILE A 8 -18.38 -16.20 8.61
C ILE A 8 -17.55 -16.49 7.36
N VAL A 9 -16.62 -17.44 7.43
CA VAL A 9 -15.84 -17.89 6.27
C VAL A 9 -16.75 -18.44 5.17
N GLU A 10 -17.73 -19.29 5.52
CA GLU A 10 -18.75 -19.79 4.58
C GLU A 10 -19.48 -18.65 3.87
N LYS A 11 -19.97 -17.66 4.63
CA LYS A 11 -20.61 -16.46 4.05
C LYS A 11 -19.69 -15.66 3.13
N ILE A 12 -18.40 -15.56 3.48
CA ILE A 12 -17.42 -14.87 2.64
C ILE A 12 -17.23 -15.63 1.32
N CYS A 13 -17.19 -16.96 1.34
CA CYS A 13 -17.04 -17.80 0.14
C CYS A 13 -18.26 -17.71 -0.79
N GLU A 14 -19.43 -17.31 -0.28
CA GLU A 14 -20.64 -17.09 -1.08
C GLU A 14 -20.63 -15.75 -1.84
N ILE A 15 -19.68 -14.84 -1.55
CA ILE A 15 -19.57 -13.55 -2.24
C ILE A 15 -19.10 -13.78 -3.68
N PRO A 16 -19.90 -13.40 -4.70
CA PRO A 16 -19.62 -13.77 -6.09
C PRO A 16 -18.58 -12.86 -6.76
N VAL A 17 -18.42 -11.62 -6.29
CA VAL A 17 -17.52 -10.64 -6.88
C VAL A 17 -16.16 -10.72 -6.18
N THR A 18 -15.12 -10.81 -6.99
CA THR A 18 -13.73 -10.94 -6.53
C THR A 18 -12.88 -9.73 -6.94
N LEU A 19 -11.67 -9.67 -6.41
CA LEU A 19 -10.70 -8.65 -6.78
C LEU A 19 -10.34 -8.72 -8.27
N GLU A 20 -10.34 -9.92 -8.86
CA GLU A 20 -10.14 -10.11 -10.31
C GLU A 20 -11.21 -9.41 -11.14
N ASP A 21 -12.47 -9.43 -10.69
CA ASP A 21 -13.59 -8.83 -11.43
C ASP A 21 -13.48 -7.30 -11.50
N VAL A 22 -12.90 -6.67 -10.47
CA VAL A 22 -12.74 -5.21 -10.37
C VAL A 22 -11.37 -4.71 -10.86
N SER A 23 -10.43 -5.62 -11.07
CA SER A 23 -9.05 -5.30 -11.45
C SER A 23 -8.82 -5.39 -12.95
N GLU A 24 -8.11 -4.41 -13.50
CA GLU A 24 -7.52 -4.48 -14.84
C GLU A 24 -6.34 -5.47 -14.85
N SER A 25 -5.51 -5.44 -13.80
CA SER A 25 -4.39 -6.37 -13.66
C SER A 25 -3.97 -6.54 -12.19
N ILE A 26 -3.64 -7.78 -11.84
CA ILE A 26 -2.98 -8.14 -10.58
C ILE A 26 -1.69 -8.88 -10.95
N PHE A 27 -0.56 -8.39 -10.42
CA PHE A 27 0.78 -8.78 -10.88
C PHE A 27 1.84 -8.78 -9.76
N GLU A 28 2.91 -9.53 -9.98
CA GLU A 28 4.04 -9.62 -9.04
C GLU A 28 4.99 -8.42 -9.17
N GLY A 29 5.74 -8.17 -8.10
CA GLY A 29 6.78 -7.15 -8.06
C GLY A 29 7.99 -7.44 -8.95
N VAL A 30 9.03 -6.62 -8.78
CA VAL A 30 10.31 -6.83 -9.46
C VAL A 30 11.08 -7.98 -8.82
N SER A 31 11.75 -8.78 -9.65
CA SER A 31 12.66 -9.82 -9.18
C SER A 31 14.02 -9.68 -9.86
N THR A 32 15.08 -9.65 -9.07
CA THR A 32 16.45 -9.50 -9.56
C THR A 32 17.37 -10.47 -8.85
N LYS A 33 18.45 -10.88 -9.54
CA LYS A 33 19.49 -11.72 -8.92
C LYS A 33 20.22 -10.99 -7.80
N ASN A 34 20.28 -9.66 -7.85
CA ASN A 34 21.10 -8.84 -6.95
C ASN A 34 20.30 -7.66 -6.39
N ILE A 35 19.34 -7.94 -5.50
CA ILE A 35 18.48 -6.90 -4.90
C ILE A 35 19.30 -5.79 -4.23
N LEU A 36 20.39 -6.15 -3.54
CA LEU A 36 21.25 -5.23 -2.79
C LEU A 36 22.04 -4.25 -3.67
N MET A 37 22.13 -4.49 -4.98
CA MET A 37 22.73 -3.56 -5.94
C MET A 37 21.76 -2.44 -6.32
N HIS A 38 20.48 -2.78 -6.41
CA HIS A 38 19.41 -1.85 -6.79
C HIS A 38 18.85 -1.08 -5.59
N ARG A 39 18.74 -1.76 -4.44
CA ARG A 39 18.18 -1.19 -3.23
C ARG A 39 19.14 -0.20 -2.61
N LEU A 40 18.60 0.97 -2.31
CA LEU A 40 19.27 2.12 -1.71
C LEU A 40 18.50 2.50 -0.45
N LEU A 41 19.19 2.98 0.57
CA LEU A 41 18.58 3.50 1.78
C LEU A 41 18.79 5.01 1.85
N LEU A 42 17.72 5.78 2.06
CA LEU A 42 17.84 7.20 2.41
C LEU A 42 18.38 7.34 3.84
N PRO A 43 19.49 8.05 4.05
CA PRO A 43 19.94 8.41 5.39
C PRO A 43 18.99 9.41 6.03
N GLU A 44 18.77 9.30 7.34
CA GLU A 44 17.86 10.17 8.12
C GLU A 44 18.28 11.66 8.11
N GLU A 45 19.56 11.95 7.86
CA GLU A 45 20.17 13.29 7.87
C GLU A 45 20.49 13.84 6.46
N SER A 46 20.03 13.18 5.40
CA SER A 46 20.36 13.61 4.03
C SER A 46 19.37 14.63 3.49
N ASP A 47 19.79 15.90 3.36
CA ASP A 47 19.08 16.92 2.57
C ASP A 47 19.41 16.83 1.06
N SER A 48 20.19 15.82 0.64
CA SER A 48 20.57 15.62 -0.76
C SER A 48 19.77 14.50 -1.42
N ASP A 49 19.07 14.83 -2.50
CA ASP A 49 18.31 13.89 -3.34
C ASP A 49 19.17 12.84 -4.07
N SER A 50 20.50 12.94 -3.96
CA SER A 50 21.45 12.07 -4.66
C SER A 50 22.28 11.19 -3.74
N TYR A 51 22.20 11.38 -2.42
CA TYR A 51 23.03 10.69 -1.45
C TYR A 51 22.29 9.52 -0.78
N TYR A 52 22.86 8.32 -0.89
CA TYR A 52 22.23 7.08 -0.44
C TYR A 52 23.24 6.16 0.25
N LEU A 53 22.75 5.25 1.09
CA LEU A 53 23.53 4.10 1.54
C LEU A 53 23.21 2.90 0.63
N CYS A 54 24.24 2.33 0.00
CA CYS A 54 24.10 1.07 -0.72
C CYS A 54 24.38 -0.06 0.27
N GLU A 55 23.33 -0.77 0.70
CA GLU A 55 23.44 -1.88 1.64
C GLU A 55 24.39 -2.96 1.13
N GLY A 56 24.35 -3.24 -0.18
CA GLY A 56 25.23 -4.24 -0.77
C GLY A 56 26.71 -3.89 -0.65
N LEU A 57 27.08 -2.62 -0.86
CA LEU A 57 28.47 -2.17 -0.75
C LEU A 57 28.86 -1.72 0.66
N CYS A 58 27.92 -1.71 1.61
CA CYS A 58 28.09 -1.23 2.98
C CYS A 58 28.74 0.17 3.07
N LYS A 59 28.43 1.06 2.13
CA LYS A 59 29.00 2.40 2.08
C LYS A 59 28.05 3.43 1.45
N PRO A 60 28.30 4.72 1.69
CA PRO A 60 27.59 5.77 0.98
C PRO A 60 27.91 5.77 -0.52
N VAL A 61 26.89 6.06 -1.32
CA VAL A 61 26.95 6.17 -2.77
C VAL A 61 26.14 7.37 -3.24
N PHE A 62 26.53 7.91 -4.38
CA PHE A 62 25.69 8.86 -5.11
C PHE A 62 24.97 8.14 -6.24
N SER A 63 23.75 8.58 -6.54
CA SER A 63 22.95 8.05 -7.64
C SER A 63 22.10 9.18 -8.23
N GLU A 64 21.92 9.15 -9.54
CA GLU A 64 21.08 10.09 -10.25
C GLU A 64 19.61 9.90 -9.85
N PRO A 65 18.91 10.94 -9.36
CA PRO A 65 17.55 10.80 -8.84
C PRO A 65 16.52 10.38 -9.90
N GLU A 66 16.79 10.65 -11.18
CA GLU A 66 15.90 10.35 -12.31
C GLU A 66 15.63 8.86 -12.50
N ILE A 67 16.55 8.01 -12.03
CA ILE A 67 16.47 6.55 -12.11
C ILE A 67 16.28 5.90 -10.73
N VAL A 68 15.98 6.69 -9.70
CA VAL A 68 15.83 6.22 -8.32
C VAL A 68 14.41 6.47 -7.82
N TYR A 69 13.69 5.40 -7.55
CA TYR A 69 12.26 5.46 -7.22
C TYR A 69 11.97 4.93 -5.80
N PRO A 70 10.84 5.32 -5.17
CA PRO A 70 10.38 4.71 -3.91
C PRO A 70 10.36 3.18 -4.00
N TYR A 71 10.89 2.49 -2.98
CA TYR A 71 10.88 1.04 -2.92
C TYR A 71 10.10 0.55 -1.71
N ILE A 72 9.01 -0.18 -1.94
CA ILE A 72 8.24 -0.81 -0.88
C ILE A 72 8.81 -2.20 -0.62
N SER A 73 9.45 -2.34 0.54
CA SER A 73 9.88 -3.62 1.09
C SER A 73 8.77 -4.18 1.98
N GLY A 74 8.47 -5.48 1.89
CA GLY A 74 7.39 -6.10 2.66
C GLY A 74 7.51 -5.95 4.18
N THR A 75 8.73 -5.70 4.69
CA THR A 75 9.00 -5.44 6.10
C THR A 75 8.62 -4.04 6.59
N PHE A 76 8.33 -3.09 5.69
CA PHE A 76 8.08 -1.67 6.01
C PHE A 76 6.83 -1.11 5.33
N SER A 77 5.93 -1.96 4.83
CA SER A 77 4.67 -1.48 4.28
C SER A 77 3.78 -0.98 5.41
N GLU A 78 3.62 0.34 5.50
CA GLU A 78 2.54 0.92 6.29
C GLU A 78 1.20 0.69 5.58
N LYS A 79 0.12 0.58 6.34
CA LYS A 79 -1.21 0.50 5.75
C LYS A 79 -1.54 1.82 5.06
N PHE A 80 -2.33 1.75 4.00
CA PHE A 80 -2.88 2.87 3.22
C PHE A 80 -1.83 3.70 2.46
N ALA A 81 -0.63 3.95 3.00
CA ALA A 81 0.38 4.82 2.41
C ALA A 81 1.65 4.09 1.97
N CYS A 82 2.13 4.40 0.77
CA CYS A 82 3.42 3.95 0.27
C CYS A 82 4.55 4.77 0.92
N SER A 83 4.99 4.35 2.09
CA SER A 83 6.05 4.99 2.87
C SER A 83 7.22 4.04 3.08
N SER A 84 8.43 4.41 2.64
CA SER A 84 9.61 3.59 2.86
C SER A 84 10.91 4.40 2.80
N PRO A 85 11.92 4.08 3.63
CA PRO A 85 13.24 4.70 3.55
C PRO A 85 14.04 4.15 2.38
N TYR A 86 13.56 3.04 1.79
CA TYR A 86 14.22 2.43 0.68
C TYR A 86 13.86 3.11 -0.64
N ARG A 87 14.84 3.11 -1.52
CA ARG A 87 14.72 3.43 -2.93
C ARG A 87 15.23 2.29 -3.78
N PHE A 88 14.83 2.29 -5.03
CA PHE A 88 15.22 1.32 -6.02
C PHE A 88 15.80 2.02 -7.24
N MET A 89 17.04 1.70 -7.58
CA MET A 89 17.62 2.14 -8.84
C MET A 89 17.07 1.28 -9.99
N LEU A 90 16.33 1.93 -10.87
CA LEU A 90 15.69 1.35 -12.04
C LEU A 90 16.18 2.08 -13.30
N PRO A 91 17.31 1.67 -13.90
CA PRO A 91 17.85 2.27 -15.13
C PRO A 91 17.07 1.79 -16.36
N TYR A 92 15.81 2.21 -16.45
CA TYR A 92 14.88 1.88 -17.52
C TYR A 92 14.30 3.17 -18.08
N GLU A 93 13.99 3.15 -19.36
CA GLU A 93 13.34 4.25 -20.03
C GLU A 93 12.01 3.84 -20.59
N LEU A 94 11.03 4.71 -20.36
CA LEU A 94 9.75 4.62 -21.01
C LEU A 94 9.92 5.04 -22.46
N SER A 95 9.69 4.12 -23.37
CA SER A 95 9.44 4.44 -24.78
C SER A 95 7.93 4.63 -24.97
N GLU A 96 7.55 5.79 -25.51
CA GLU A 96 6.18 6.03 -25.96
C GLU A 96 5.97 5.33 -27.31
N GLY A 97 5.57 4.06 -27.26
CA GLY A 97 5.10 3.32 -28.44
C GLY A 97 3.61 3.57 -28.70
N ASP A 98 3.19 3.45 -29.97
CA ASP A 98 1.84 3.80 -30.46
C ASP A 98 0.64 3.10 -29.78
N LYS A 99 0.86 2.07 -28.92
CA LYS A 99 -0.24 1.30 -28.30
C LYS A 99 0.01 0.80 -26.87
N LYS A 100 1.25 0.74 -26.37
CA LYS A 100 1.61 0.31 -25.00
C LYS A 100 2.87 1.02 -24.51
N LYS A 101 2.90 1.37 -23.22
CA LYS A 101 4.11 1.81 -22.53
C LYS A 101 5.13 0.67 -22.54
N GLU A 102 6.23 0.83 -23.26
CA GLU A 102 7.32 -0.15 -23.28
C GLU A 102 8.51 0.42 -22.51
N TYR A 103 8.83 -0.23 -21.38
CA TYR A 103 10.01 0.12 -20.59
C TYR A 103 11.18 -0.74 -21.04
N ASN A 104 12.21 -0.07 -21.54
CA ASN A 104 13.43 -0.71 -22.04
C ASN A 104 14.59 -0.45 -21.08
N VAL A 105 15.43 -1.47 -20.91
CA VAL A 105 16.67 -1.34 -20.14
C VAL A 105 17.57 -0.32 -20.85
N VAL A 106 18.05 0.71 -20.14
CA VAL A 106 19.01 1.66 -20.71
C VAL A 106 20.28 0.91 -21.09
N PRO A 107 20.80 0.98 -22.33
CA PRO A 107 22.04 0.29 -22.73
C PRO A 107 23.26 0.75 -21.93
N PRO A 108 24.31 -0.10 -21.76
CA PRO A 108 25.48 0.24 -20.94
C PRO A 108 26.20 1.52 -21.37
N GLU A 109 26.34 1.78 -22.67
CA GLU A 109 27.00 2.97 -23.20
C GLU A 109 26.22 4.24 -22.85
N GLU A 110 24.89 4.17 -22.93
CA GLU A 110 24.01 5.27 -22.57
C GLU A 110 23.93 5.47 -21.06
N LEU A 111 23.93 4.38 -20.30
CA LEU A 111 24.00 4.41 -18.83
C LEU A 111 25.29 5.10 -18.36
N GLU A 112 26.43 4.81 -18.98
CA GLU A 112 27.70 5.48 -18.66
C GLU A 112 27.67 6.97 -18.99
N ALA A 113 27.07 7.35 -20.12
CA ALA A 113 27.01 8.73 -20.57
C ALA A 113 26.03 9.61 -19.75
N ARG A 114 24.84 9.08 -19.43
CA ARG A 114 23.75 9.84 -18.79
C ARG A 114 23.69 9.64 -17.28
N PHE A 115 24.05 8.46 -16.78
CA PHE A 115 23.96 8.09 -15.37
C PHE A 115 25.30 7.50 -14.86
N PRO A 116 26.40 8.26 -14.94
CA PRO A 116 27.74 7.78 -14.64
C PRO A 116 27.92 7.28 -13.20
N MET A 117 27.16 7.79 -12.23
CA MET A 117 27.24 7.35 -10.83
C MET A 117 26.62 5.96 -10.67
N ALA A 118 25.43 5.73 -11.23
CA ALA A 118 24.82 4.41 -11.30
C ALA A 118 25.72 3.40 -12.05
N TYR A 119 26.28 3.78 -13.20
CA TYR A 119 27.21 2.93 -13.96
C TYR A 119 28.41 2.50 -13.11
N ARG A 120 29.10 3.45 -12.48
CA ARG A 120 30.26 3.17 -11.60
C ARG A 120 29.88 2.26 -10.44
N ARG A 121 28.70 2.45 -9.85
CA ARG A 121 28.21 1.63 -8.74
C ARG A 121 27.98 0.18 -9.17
N ILE A 122 27.33 -0.03 -10.31
CA ILE A 122 27.08 -1.39 -10.84
C ILE A 122 28.41 -2.08 -11.16
N MET A 123 29.36 -1.36 -11.79
CA MET A 123 30.71 -1.87 -12.06
C MET A 123 31.45 -2.26 -10.77
N GLU A 124 31.37 -1.43 -9.74
CA GLU A 124 31.98 -1.73 -8.44
C GLU A 124 31.34 -2.97 -7.80
N PHE A 125 30.02 -3.08 -7.83
CA PHE A 125 29.29 -4.25 -7.34
C PHE A 125 29.70 -5.52 -8.10
N LYS A 126 29.76 -5.46 -9.43
CA LYS A 126 30.20 -6.55 -10.29
C LYS A 126 31.63 -6.99 -9.96
N LYS A 127 32.55 -6.04 -9.78
CA LYS A 127 33.94 -6.31 -9.39
C LYS A 127 34.05 -6.95 -8.00
N GLN A 128 33.30 -6.47 -7.02
CA GLN A 128 33.40 -6.95 -5.64
C GLN A 128 32.74 -8.32 -5.45
N PHE A 129 31.54 -8.53 -5.99
CA PHE A 129 30.73 -9.73 -5.72
C PHE A 129 30.83 -10.82 -6.78
N ARG A 130 31.19 -10.46 -8.02
CA ARG A 130 31.37 -11.44 -9.11
C ARG A 130 32.83 -11.59 -9.54
N HIS A 131 33.74 -10.78 -8.99
CA HIS A 131 35.15 -10.72 -9.38
C HIS A 131 35.34 -10.51 -10.90
N ASP A 132 34.39 -9.81 -11.52
CA ASP A 132 34.34 -9.57 -12.94
C ASP A 132 34.61 -8.09 -13.24
N ILE A 133 35.62 -7.85 -14.09
CA ILE A 133 36.08 -6.53 -14.51
C ILE A 133 35.73 -6.22 -15.97
N SER A 134 35.00 -7.12 -16.64
CA SER A 134 34.52 -6.90 -18.00
C SER A 134 33.52 -5.74 -18.05
N PRO A 135 33.40 -5.05 -19.21
CA PRO A 135 32.40 -4.01 -19.40
C PRO A 135 30.99 -4.46 -19.00
N LEU A 136 30.13 -3.52 -18.59
CA LEU A 136 28.75 -3.84 -18.25
C LEU A 136 27.99 -4.35 -19.46
N THR A 137 27.12 -5.30 -19.20
CA THR A 137 26.06 -5.72 -20.13
C THR A 137 24.72 -5.41 -19.49
N SER A 138 23.66 -5.21 -20.29
CA SER A 138 22.30 -4.97 -19.73
C SER A 138 21.85 -6.07 -18.78
N ALA A 139 22.32 -7.30 -18.97
CA ALA A 139 22.03 -8.43 -18.08
C ALA A 139 22.56 -8.23 -16.64
N ASP A 140 23.58 -7.39 -16.45
CA ASP A 140 24.17 -7.13 -15.12
C ASP A 140 23.21 -6.38 -14.19
N TYR A 141 22.30 -5.58 -14.74
CA TYR A 141 21.33 -4.75 -14.00
C TYR A 141 19.88 -4.87 -14.49
N SER A 142 19.60 -5.76 -15.43
CA SER A 142 18.22 -6.08 -15.79
C SER A 142 17.47 -6.74 -14.62
N ILE A 143 16.17 -6.50 -14.57
CA ILE A 143 15.24 -7.06 -13.60
C ILE A 143 14.16 -7.84 -14.35
N LYS A 144 13.54 -8.80 -13.66
CA LYS A 144 12.26 -9.38 -14.04
C LYS A 144 11.13 -8.55 -13.42
N GLY A 145 9.93 -8.67 -13.97
CA GLY A 145 8.76 -7.89 -13.52
C GLY A 145 8.16 -7.04 -14.64
N LYS A 146 7.99 -7.61 -15.84
CA LYS A 146 7.51 -6.88 -17.03
C LYS A 146 6.21 -6.13 -16.76
N LYS A 147 5.26 -6.76 -16.05
CA LYS A 147 3.98 -6.13 -15.71
C LYS A 147 4.12 -4.91 -14.80
N LEU A 148 5.03 -4.94 -13.83
CA LEU A 148 5.28 -3.76 -12.99
C LEU A 148 5.77 -2.59 -13.82
N LEU A 149 6.65 -2.86 -14.79
CA LEU A 149 7.11 -1.85 -15.72
C LEU A 149 5.97 -1.36 -16.63
N GLU A 150 5.13 -2.24 -17.19
CA GLU A 150 3.97 -1.86 -18.01
C GLU A 150 3.02 -0.88 -17.28
N TYR A 151 2.85 -1.04 -15.97
CA TYR A 151 2.01 -0.20 -15.12
C TYR A 151 2.80 0.83 -14.29
N PHE A 152 4.06 1.09 -14.66
CA PHE A 152 4.83 2.12 -13.99
C PHE A 152 4.28 3.51 -14.36
N ASN A 153 4.24 4.41 -13.37
CA ASN A 153 3.53 5.69 -13.44
C ASN A 153 2.02 5.53 -13.74
N THR A 154 1.41 4.44 -13.27
CA THR A 154 -0.05 4.24 -13.25
C THR A 154 -0.49 3.98 -11.81
N PRO A 155 -1.55 4.67 -11.33
CA PRO A 155 -2.04 4.47 -9.97
C PRO A 155 -2.28 2.99 -9.69
N LYS A 156 -1.89 2.52 -8.51
CA LYS A 156 -2.00 1.09 -8.15
C LYS A 156 -2.05 0.90 -6.64
N ILE A 157 -2.63 -0.21 -6.20
CA ILE A 157 -2.54 -0.67 -4.82
C ILE A 157 -1.38 -1.66 -4.76
N ILE A 158 -0.52 -1.53 -3.76
CA ILE A 158 0.54 -2.49 -3.46
C ILE A 158 0.10 -3.27 -2.22
N ALA A 159 -0.13 -4.57 -2.37
CA ALA A 159 -0.48 -5.45 -1.27
C ALA A 159 0.70 -6.34 -0.90
N THR A 160 1.11 -6.30 0.36
CA THR A 160 2.30 -6.97 0.89
C THR A 160 1.93 -7.89 2.06
N GLU A 161 2.80 -8.86 2.32
CA GLU A 161 2.64 -9.82 3.40
C GLU A 161 3.53 -9.44 4.57
N GLY A 162 2.90 -8.96 5.65
CA GLY A 162 3.53 -8.81 6.96
C GLY A 162 3.04 -9.90 7.92
N TYR A 163 2.74 -9.55 9.16
CA TYR A 163 1.99 -10.44 10.07
C TYR A 163 0.56 -10.72 9.54
N HIS A 164 0.01 -9.80 8.76
CA HIS A 164 -1.26 -9.88 8.05
C HIS A 164 -1.13 -9.22 6.67
N LEU A 165 -2.11 -9.44 5.78
CA LEU A 165 -2.24 -8.68 4.54
C LEU A 165 -2.33 -7.18 4.85
N GLN A 166 -1.52 -6.39 4.16
CA GLN A 166 -1.53 -4.93 4.22
C GLN A 166 -1.58 -4.39 2.80
N ALA A 167 -2.28 -3.29 2.60
CA ALA A 167 -2.39 -2.64 1.30
C ALA A 167 -2.09 -1.15 1.40
N ALA A 168 -1.30 -0.64 0.46
CA ALA A 168 -0.96 0.77 0.34
C ALA A 168 -1.37 1.29 -1.04
N TYR A 169 -1.91 2.50 -1.10
CA TYR A 169 -2.28 3.13 -2.37
C TYR A 169 -1.12 4.00 -2.88
N ASP A 170 -0.62 3.65 -4.07
CA ASP A 170 0.37 4.41 -4.83
C ASP A 170 -0.36 5.24 -5.90
N ALA A 171 -0.78 6.45 -5.52
CA ALA A 171 -1.52 7.35 -6.40
C ALA A 171 -0.69 7.83 -7.60
N VAL A 172 0.62 8.00 -7.43
CA VAL A 172 1.53 8.42 -8.52
C VAL A 172 1.88 7.24 -9.42
N GLY A 173 1.97 6.03 -8.84
CA GLY A 173 2.23 4.82 -9.60
C GLY A 173 3.71 4.54 -9.85
N ASN A 174 4.63 5.30 -9.22
CA ASN A 174 6.08 5.17 -9.42
C ASN A 174 6.78 4.34 -8.33
N SER A 175 6.04 3.83 -7.35
CA SER A 175 6.63 2.97 -6.33
C SER A 175 6.97 1.60 -6.92
N VAL A 176 8.19 1.14 -6.70
CA VAL A 176 8.69 -0.19 -7.02
C VAL A 176 8.51 -1.08 -5.80
N PHE A 177 8.21 -2.36 -5.98
CA PHE A 177 8.09 -3.33 -4.89
C PHE A 177 8.62 -4.68 -5.37
N GLY A 178 9.27 -5.42 -4.48
CA GLY A 178 9.79 -6.76 -4.77
C GLY A 178 8.84 -7.86 -4.29
N ASP A 179 8.44 -7.76 -3.03
CA ASP A 179 7.52 -8.69 -2.38
C ASP A 179 6.06 -8.21 -2.48
N GLY A 180 5.13 -9.16 -2.55
CA GLY A 180 3.71 -8.88 -2.67
C GLY A 180 3.22 -8.71 -4.11
N CYS A 181 2.15 -7.94 -4.28
CA CYS A 181 1.49 -7.76 -5.56
C CYS A 181 1.04 -6.31 -5.81
N GLY A 182 1.01 -5.94 -7.10
CA GLY A 182 0.40 -4.72 -7.59
C GLY A 182 -0.99 -5.01 -8.14
N ILE A 183 -1.93 -4.13 -7.84
CA ILE A 183 -3.33 -4.19 -8.26
C ILE A 183 -3.66 -2.87 -8.97
N VAL A 184 -4.04 -2.97 -10.24
CA VAL A 184 -4.55 -1.85 -11.03
C VAL A 184 -6.03 -2.09 -11.25
N LEU A 185 -6.86 -1.13 -10.86
CA LEU A 185 -8.32 -1.22 -10.96
C LEU A 185 -8.83 -0.74 -12.32
N LYS A 186 -9.97 -1.31 -12.75
CA LYS A 186 -10.69 -0.85 -13.95
C LYS A 186 -11.25 0.56 -13.77
N ASP A 187 -11.72 0.87 -12.56
CA ASP A 187 -12.28 2.16 -12.18
C ASP A 187 -11.37 2.84 -11.14
N PRO A 188 -10.66 3.92 -11.51
CA PRO A 188 -9.79 4.65 -10.59
C PRO A 188 -10.52 5.23 -9.37
N SER A 189 -11.82 5.52 -9.46
CA SER A 189 -12.58 6.06 -8.33
C SER A 189 -12.70 5.07 -7.16
N LYS A 190 -12.45 3.78 -7.42
CA LYS A 190 -12.57 2.69 -6.43
C LYS A 190 -11.28 2.42 -5.65
N TYR A 191 -10.16 3.09 -5.98
CA TYR A 191 -8.89 2.88 -5.28
C TYR A 191 -8.98 3.06 -3.76
N PRO A 192 -9.61 4.13 -3.23
CA PRO A 192 -9.73 4.31 -1.79
C PRO A 192 -10.57 3.18 -1.15
N TYR A 193 -11.72 2.84 -1.74
CA TYR A 193 -12.58 1.77 -1.26
C TYR A 193 -11.85 0.42 -1.18
N VAL A 194 -11.25 -0.02 -2.29
CA VAL A 194 -10.58 -1.32 -2.36
C VAL A 194 -9.37 -1.37 -1.40
N THR A 195 -8.64 -0.25 -1.26
CA THR A 195 -7.55 -0.15 -0.27
C THR A 195 -8.07 -0.31 1.16
N ALA A 196 -9.23 0.28 1.49
CA ALA A 196 -9.87 0.10 2.79
C ALA A 196 -10.30 -1.34 3.04
N VAL A 197 -10.89 -2.00 2.04
CA VAL A 197 -11.31 -3.41 2.14
C VAL A 197 -10.11 -4.32 2.40
N LEU A 198 -9.01 -4.14 1.67
CA LEU A 198 -7.78 -4.94 1.81
C LEU A 198 -7.05 -4.71 3.15
N ASN A 199 -7.34 -3.61 3.86
CA ASN A 199 -6.83 -3.34 5.21
C ASN A 199 -7.85 -3.64 6.33
N SER A 200 -9.04 -4.10 5.98
CA SER A 200 -10.14 -4.35 6.92
C SER A 200 -9.99 -5.69 7.65
N PRO A 201 -10.80 -5.96 8.68
CA PRO A 201 -10.84 -7.27 9.34
C PRO A 201 -11.18 -8.45 8.40
N ILE A 202 -11.83 -8.20 7.26
CA ILE A 202 -12.14 -9.22 6.24
C ILE A 202 -10.85 -9.80 5.66
N ALA A 203 -9.84 -8.95 5.43
CA ALA A 203 -8.54 -9.39 4.94
C ALA A 203 -7.83 -10.35 5.89
N ARG A 204 -8.10 -10.26 7.21
CA ARG A 204 -7.56 -11.20 8.21
C ARG A 204 -8.21 -12.58 8.14
N LEU A 205 -9.42 -12.67 7.60
CA LEU A 205 -10.13 -13.93 7.39
C LEU A 205 -9.79 -14.58 6.05
N PHE A 206 -9.19 -13.83 5.12
CA PHE A 206 -8.84 -14.34 3.80
C PHE A 206 -7.95 -15.60 3.82
N PRO A 207 -6.96 -15.73 4.73
CA PRO A 207 -6.26 -17.00 4.90
C PRO A 207 -7.15 -18.20 5.24
N ALA A 208 -8.18 -18.01 6.05
CA ALA A 208 -9.14 -19.06 6.40
C ALA A 208 -10.04 -19.41 5.21
N VAL A 209 -10.44 -18.42 4.42
CA VAL A 209 -11.16 -18.60 3.14
C VAL A 209 -10.32 -19.43 2.17
N CYS A 210 -9.07 -19.05 1.94
CA CYS A 210 -8.14 -19.79 1.09
C CYS A 210 -7.98 -21.25 1.52
N LYS A 211 -7.81 -21.49 2.83
CA LYS A 211 -7.73 -22.85 3.39
C LYS A 211 -9.02 -23.66 3.17
N SER A 212 -10.18 -23.04 3.30
CA SER A 212 -11.46 -23.71 3.05
C SER A 212 -11.63 -24.14 1.58
N GLU A 213 -11.02 -23.39 0.66
CA GLU A 213 -10.96 -23.71 -0.77
C GLU A 213 -9.74 -24.56 -1.18
N MET A 214 -8.97 -25.09 -0.21
CA MET A 214 -7.75 -25.87 -0.44
C MET A 214 -6.64 -25.13 -1.21
N ILE A 215 -6.52 -23.81 -1.01
CA ILE A 215 -5.45 -22.96 -1.55
C ILE A 215 -4.37 -22.78 -0.48
N PHE A 216 -3.13 -23.17 -0.79
CA PHE A 216 -2.00 -23.20 0.17
C PHE A 216 -0.79 -22.37 -0.24
N SER A 217 -0.88 -21.56 -1.30
CA SER A 217 0.15 -20.60 -1.69
C SER A 217 0.07 -19.31 -0.88
N ASP A 218 1.13 -18.50 -0.94
CA ASP A 218 1.22 -17.19 -0.28
C ASP A 218 -0.01 -16.33 -0.61
N TYR A 219 -0.60 -15.69 0.40
CA TYR A 219 -1.88 -14.99 0.25
C TYR A 219 -1.76 -13.73 -0.60
N THR A 220 -0.54 -13.22 -0.75
CA THR A 220 -0.20 -12.09 -1.61
C THR A 220 0.21 -12.49 -3.02
N ALA A 221 0.31 -13.80 -3.31
CA ALA A 221 0.54 -14.26 -4.67
C ALA A 221 -0.62 -13.79 -5.57
N PRO A 222 -0.36 -13.18 -6.74
CA PRO A 222 -1.43 -12.68 -7.61
C PRO A 222 -2.48 -13.71 -7.98
N THR A 223 -2.11 -14.99 -8.09
CA THR A 223 -3.04 -16.09 -8.39
C THR A 223 -4.03 -16.36 -7.27
N VAL A 224 -3.65 -16.09 -6.02
CA VAL A 224 -4.50 -16.22 -4.83
C VAL A 224 -5.31 -14.95 -4.64
N LEU A 225 -4.65 -13.79 -4.61
CA LEU A 225 -5.29 -12.53 -4.25
C LEU A 225 -6.39 -12.10 -5.24
N ARG A 226 -6.32 -12.57 -6.49
CA ARG A 226 -7.43 -12.47 -7.47
C ARG A 226 -8.78 -12.92 -6.92
N ARG A 227 -8.79 -13.94 -6.06
CA ARG A 227 -10.01 -14.50 -5.45
C ARG A 227 -10.47 -13.74 -4.21
N PHE A 228 -9.77 -12.68 -3.82
CA PHE A 228 -10.17 -11.90 -2.65
C PHE A 228 -11.60 -11.36 -2.86
N PRO A 229 -12.53 -11.62 -1.94
CA PRO A 229 -13.93 -11.25 -2.10
C PRO A 229 -14.12 -9.74 -1.92
N ILE A 230 -14.87 -9.12 -2.82
CA ILE A 230 -15.14 -7.68 -2.82
C ILE A 230 -16.65 -7.47 -2.88
N VAL A 231 -17.19 -6.75 -1.90
CA VAL A 231 -18.57 -6.24 -1.93
C VAL A 231 -18.51 -4.73 -2.02
N PHE A 232 -19.33 -4.11 -2.88
CA PHE A 232 -19.57 -2.68 -2.84
C PHE A 232 -20.93 -2.43 -2.18
N PRO A 233 -21.07 -1.39 -1.33
CA PRO A 233 -22.35 -1.07 -0.73
C PRO A 233 -23.33 -0.58 -1.81
N ASP A 234 -24.60 -0.97 -1.68
CA ASP A 234 -25.66 -0.48 -2.58
C ASP A 234 -25.91 1.04 -2.41
N ASN A 235 -25.60 1.57 -1.21
CA ASN A 235 -25.70 2.98 -0.90
C ASN A 235 -24.42 3.73 -1.28
N ARG A 236 -24.55 4.67 -2.22
CA ARG A 236 -23.45 5.58 -2.62
C ARG A 236 -22.91 6.43 -1.47
N LEU A 237 -23.73 6.76 -0.46
CA LEU A 237 -23.28 7.52 0.70
C LEU A 237 -22.25 6.71 1.50
N THR A 238 -22.55 5.46 1.83
CA THR A 238 -21.61 4.57 2.53
C THR A 238 -20.30 4.40 1.77
N GLU A 239 -20.35 4.24 0.44
CA GLU A 239 -19.14 4.19 -0.38
C GLU A 239 -18.32 5.48 -0.29
N ASN A 240 -18.98 6.64 -0.39
CA ASN A 240 -18.33 7.95 -0.27
C ASN A 240 -17.70 8.18 1.10
N LEU A 241 -18.36 7.73 2.18
CA LEU A 241 -17.79 7.78 3.53
C LEU A 241 -16.52 6.94 3.62
N ILE A 242 -16.56 5.69 3.12
CA ILE A 242 -15.39 4.80 3.12
C ILE A 242 -14.25 5.42 2.31
N ASN A 243 -14.55 5.98 1.13
CA ASN A 243 -13.56 6.64 0.29
C ASN A 243 -12.91 7.83 1.00
N THR A 244 -13.72 8.65 1.67
CA THR A 244 -13.25 9.84 2.41
C THR A 244 -12.36 9.44 3.59
N VAL A 245 -12.82 8.48 4.41
CA VAL A 245 -12.03 7.95 5.54
C VAL A 245 -10.74 7.30 5.06
N SER A 246 -10.77 6.54 3.96
CA SER A 246 -9.55 5.96 3.39
C SER A 246 -8.56 7.03 2.94
N SER A 247 -9.04 8.19 2.48
CA SER A 247 -8.20 9.31 2.08
C SER A 247 -7.57 9.99 3.30
N TYR A 248 -8.32 10.14 4.40
CA TYR A 248 -7.76 10.57 5.69
C TYR A 248 -6.70 9.59 6.20
N LEU A 249 -6.95 8.28 6.08
CA LEU A 249 -5.99 7.25 6.50
C LEU A 249 -4.72 7.25 5.66
N LEU A 250 -4.82 7.48 4.34
CA LEU A 250 -3.65 7.70 3.49
C LEU A 250 -2.81 8.86 4.02
N PHE A 251 -3.43 10.02 4.28
CA PHE A 251 -2.74 11.20 4.83
C PHE A 251 -2.11 10.91 6.20
N LEU A 252 -2.88 10.38 7.16
CA LEU A 252 -2.38 10.10 8.51
C LEU A 252 -1.21 9.12 8.50
N ASN A 253 -1.24 8.08 7.66
CA ASN A 253 -0.14 7.12 7.57
C ASN A 253 1.11 7.70 6.88
N ARG A 254 0.97 8.69 5.97
CA ARG A 254 2.11 9.48 5.48
C ARG A 254 2.74 10.31 6.61
N GLN A 255 1.93 10.95 7.45
CA GLN A 255 2.42 11.76 8.57
C GLN A 255 3.21 10.94 9.60
N LYS A 256 2.78 9.71 9.91
CA LYS A 256 3.52 8.79 10.78
C LYS A 256 4.95 8.54 10.29
N TYR A 257 5.14 8.48 8.96
CA TYR A 257 6.46 8.26 8.38
C TYR A 257 7.32 9.53 8.34
N ALA A 258 6.70 10.71 8.18
CA ALA A 258 7.40 11.99 8.19
C ALA A 258 8.00 12.34 9.57
N THR A 259 7.45 11.80 10.66
CA THR A 259 7.96 12.06 12.03
C THR A 259 9.29 11.36 12.29
N ARG A 260 10.40 12.11 12.16
CA ARG A 260 11.80 11.64 12.34
C ARG A 260 12.14 11.10 13.75
N TYR A 261 11.34 11.42 14.78
CA TYR A 261 11.60 11.05 16.19
C TYR A 261 10.61 10.03 16.76
N GLY A 262 10.09 9.15 15.90
CA GLY A 262 9.06 8.19 16.24
C GLY A 262 7.66 8.79 16.19
N VAL A 263 6.67 7.93 15.99
CA VAL A 263 5.27 8.34 15.83
C VAL A 263 4.68 8.77 17.17
N PRO A 264 4.20 10.01 17.32
CA PRO A 264 3.50 10.46 18.53
C PRO A 264 2.26 9.62 18.83
N ASP A 265 2.00 9.36 20.11
CA ASP A 265 0.87 8.49 20.51
C ASP A 265 -0.49 9.06 20.11
N TRP A 266 -0.66 10.38 20.14
CA TRP A 266 -1.89 11.03 19.68
C TRP A 266 -2.16 10.78 18.18
N LEU A 267 -1.11 10.70 17.35
CA LEU A 267 -1.23 10.42 15.91
C LEU A 267 -1.58 8.96 15.66
N LYS A 268 -1.02 8.03 16.46
CA LYS A 268 -1.40 6.61 16.44
C LYS A 268 -2.87 6.45 16.83
N GLU A 269 -3.31 7.15 17.87
CA GLU A 269 -4.69 7.10 18.35
C GLU A 269 -5.66 7.68 17.31
N LEU A 270 -5.30 8.79 16.66
CA LEU A 270 -6.11 9.40 15.60
C LEU A 270 -6.24 8.47 14.39
N ALA A 271 -5.13 7.91 13.89
CA ALA A 271 -5.18 6.93 12.81
C ALA A 271 -5.97 5.67 13.20
N GLY A 272 -5.77 5.17 14.43
CA GLY A 272 -6.52 4.03 14.94
C GLY A 272 -8.03 4.27 15.00
N PHE A 273 -8.47 5.48 15.36
CA PHE A 273 -9.88 5.86 15.33
C PHE A 273 -10.48 5.79 13.92
N TYR A 274 -9.82 6.37 12.92
CA TYR A 274 -10.30 6.32 11.54
C TYR A 274 -10.20 4.90 10.93
N GLU A 275 -9.21 4.09 11.32
CA GLU A 275 -9.13 2.68 10.92
C GLU A 275 -10.32 1.88 11.47
N GLN A 276 -10.76 2.18 12.71
CA GLN A 276 -11.94 1.55 13.30
C GLN A 276 -13.22 1.93 12.55
N ILE A 277 -13.41 3.20 12.20
CA ILE A 277 -14.54 3.66 11.39
C ILE A 277 -14.53 2.97 10.02
N SER A 278 -13.39 2.98 9.32
CA SER A 278 -13.24 2.35 8.01
C SER A 278 -13.57 0.86 8.06
N SER A 279 -13.01 0.15 9.04
CA SER A 279 -13.29 -1.27 9.26
C SER A 279 -14.76 -1.53 9.54
N LEU A 280 -15.41 -0.64 10.31
CA LEU A 280 -16.80 -0.77 10.67
C LEU A 280 -17.72 -0.64 9.46
N LEU A 281 -17.49 0.40 8.64
CA LEU A 281 -18.24 0.64 7.41
C LEU A 281 -18.03 -0.48 6.37
N VAL A 282 -16.81 -1.01 6.26
CA VAL A 282 -16.52 -2.13 5.35
C VAL A 282 -17.22 -3.42 5.80
N LEU A 283 -17.17 -3.75 7.10
CA LEU A 283 -17.84 -4.93 7.65
C LEU A 283 -19.36 -4.85 7.47
N ASP A 284 -19.93 -3.66 7.63
CA ASP A 284 -21.35 -3.42 7.42
C ASP A 284 -21.77 -3.75 5.99
N ALA A 285 -21.03 -3.22 5.01
CA ALA A 285 -21.25 -3.50 3.59
C ALA A 285 -21.13 -4.99 3.24
N HIS A 286 -20.29 -5.76 3.93
CA HIS A 286 -20.08 -7.18 3.62
C HIS A 286 -21.03 -8.14 4.34
N PHE A 287 -21.59 -7.79 5.51
CA PHE A 287 -22.31 -8.78 6.33
C PHE A 287 -23.56 -8.29 7.03
N LEU A 288 -23.61 -7.01 7.44
CA LEU A 288 -24.47 -6.62 8.56
C LEU A 288 -25.61 -5.70 8.15
N ASN A 289 -25.37 -4.65 7.36
CA ASN A 289 -26.33 -3.53 7.19
C ASN A 289 -27.03 -3.16 8.52
N ASP A 290 -26.27 -3.15 9.62
CA ASP A 290 -26.74 -3.07 11.02
C ASP A 290 -25.89 -2.07 11.83
N ILE A 291 -25.21 -1.14 11.17
CA ILE A 291 -24.65 0.04 11.85
C ILE A 291 -25.81 0.81 12.51
N ASP A 292 -25.59 1.24 13.76
CA ASP A 292 -26.52 2.12 14.48
C ASP A 292 -26.81 3.37 13.62
N PRO A 293 -28.08 3.63 13.24
CA PRO A 293 -28.43 4.80 12.45
C PRO A 293 -27.90 6.11 13.04
N ARG A 294 -27.86 6.26 14.37
CA ARG A 294 -27.32 7.47 15.01
C ARG A 294 -25.83 7.65 14.78
N LEU A 295 -25.10 6.53 14.73
CA LEU A 295 -23.68 6.56 14.39
C LEU A 295 -23.51 6.92 12.92
N LEU A 296 -24.29 6.32 12.04
CA LEU A 296 -24.22 6.62 10.60
C LEU A 296 -24.52 8.10 10.34
N ASP A 297 -25.59 8.65 10.95
CA ASP A 297 -25.94 10.07 10.87
C ASP A 297 -24.78 10.96 11.36
N ALA A 298 -24.18 10.63 12.51
CA ALA A 298 -23.04 11.37 13.04
C ALA A 298 -21.81 11.32 12.12
N LEU A 299 -21.55 10.19 11.46
CA LEU A 299 -20.46 10.07 10.48
C LEU A 299 -20.77 10.90 9.23
N GLU A 300 -21.99 10.83 8.70
CA GLU A 300 -22.43 11.59 7.52
C GLU A 300 -22.40 13.11 7.76
N GLU A 301 -22.75 13.56 8.98
CA GLU A 301 -22.70 14.98 9.34
C GLU A 301 -21.28 15.54 9.46
N ASN A 302 -20.30 14.71 9.83
CA ASN A 302 -18.96 15.17 10.21
C ASN A 302 -17.85 14.82 9.20
N ILE A 303 -18.01 13.74 8.43
CA ILE A 303 -16.98 13.25 7.51
C ILE A 303 -17.26 13.75 6.10
N HIS A 304 -16.44 14.69 5.64
CA HIS A 304 -16.57 15.30 4.32
C HIS A 304 -15.24 15.26 3.56
N PRO A 305 -15.25 15.13 2.22
CA PRO A 305 -14.04 15.27 1.42
C PRO A 305 -13.33 16.58 1.78
N TYR A 306 -12.05 16.49 2.15
CA TYR A 306 -11.28 17.69 2.43
C TYR A 306 -11.12 18.48 1.12
N ALA A 307 -11.55 19.74 1.13
CA ALA A 307 -11.56 20.58 -0.06
C ALA A 307 -10.16 21.14 -0.43
N GLY A 308 -9.18 21.00 0.46
CA GLY A 308 -7.79 21.37 0.20
C GLY A 308 -6.95 20.21 -0.32
N ASP A 309 -5.73 20.52 -0.78
CA ASP A 309 -4.76 19.52 -1.19
C ASP A 309 -4.17 18.81 0.04
N MET A 310 -4.38 17.49 0.14
CA MET A 310 -3.81 16.68 1.23
C MET A 310 -2.29 16.49 1.09
N ASP A 311 -1.71 16.92 -0.03
CA ASP A 311 -0.27 16.94 -0.28
C ASP A 311 0.36 18.33 -0.06
N SER A 312 -0.40 19.29 0.49
CA SER A 312 0.07 20.66 0.75
C SER A 312 0.93 20.81 2.03
N GLU A 313 1.72 21.89 2.08
CA GLU A 313 2.65 22.23 3.16
C GLU A 313 1.98 22.55 4.53
N ASP A 314 0.65 22.68 4.60
CA ASP A 314 -0.07 22.96 5.85
C ASP A 314 -0.69 21.68 6.46
N SER A 315 0.16 20.68 6.70
CA SER A 315 -0.24 19.41 7.31
C SER A 315 -0.87 19.58 8.70
N ASP A 316 -0.48 20.61 9.43
CA ASP A 316 -0.93 20.88 10.79
C ASP A 316 -2.40 21.32 10.83
N SER A 317 -2.84 22.14 9.87
CA SER A 317 -4.24 22.53 9.73
C SER A 317 -5.15 21.32 9.50
N LEU A 318 -4.76 20.40 8.62
CA LEU A 318 -5.51 19.18 8.35
C LEU A 318 -5.50 18.22 9.56
N LEU A 319 -4.36 18.05 10.23
CA LEU A 319 -4.28 17.24 11.46
C LEU A 319 -5.22 17.76 12.55
N ASN A 320 -5.27 19.07 12.75
CA ASN A 320 -6.19 19.71 13.71
C ASN A 320 -7.66 19.50 13.31
N ALA A 321 -7.99 19.62 12.02
CA ALA A 321 -9.34 19.37 11.52
C ALA A 321 -9.77 17.91 11.75
N LEU A 322 -8.90 16.94 11.44
CA LEU A 322 -9.18 15.52 11.67
C LEU A 322 -9.33 15.20 13.16
N TYR A 323 -8.55 15.86 14.03
CA TYR A 323 -8.72 15.71 15.47
C TYR A 323 -10.07 16.27 15.94
N TYR A 324 -10.48 17.43 15.42
CA TYR A 324 -11.77 18.04 15.75
C TYR A 324 -12.96 17.19 15.28
N ILE A 325 -12.92 16.65 14.06
CA ILE A 325 -13.93 15.73 13.52
C ILE A 325 -14.09 14.51 14.45
N LYS A 326 -12.97 13.93 14.91
CA LYS A 326 -13.01 12.84 15.91
C LYS A 326 -13.76 13.25 17.17
N GLN A 327 -13.52 14.43 17.73
CA GLN A 327 -14.21 14.90 18.92
C GLN A 327 -15.72 15.07 18.69
N GLN A 328 -16.12 15.69 17.57
CA GLN A 328 -17.53 15.85 17.22
C GLN A 328 -18.26 14.51 17.10
N ILE A 329 -17.65 13.53 16.41
CA ILE A 329 -18.23 12.18 16.29
C ILE A 329 -18.40 11.52 17.68
N LEU A 330 -17.42 11.67 18.57
CA LEU A 330 -17.46 11.08 19.92
C LEU A 330 -18.50 11.77 20.83
N GLU A 331 -18.71 13.07 20.67
CA GLU A 331 -19.71 13.85 21.39
C GLU A 331 -21.14 13.51 20.93
N THR A 332 -21.38 13.47 19.62
CA THR A 332 -22.69 13.18 19.03
C THR A 332 -23.12 11.73 19.23
N SER A 333 -22.18 10.78 19.26
CA SER A 333 -22.50 9.35 19.43
C SER A 333 -22.78 8.91 20.88
N GLY A 334 -22.68 9.81 21.87
CA GLY A 334 -23.04 9.52 23.26
C GLY A 334 -22.13 8.49 23.93
N SER A 335 -20.85 8.83 24.13
CA SER A 335 -19.86 8.19 25.01
C SER A 335 -19.93 6.65 25.19
N GLY A 336 -19.03 5.93 24.52
CA GLY A 336 -18.47 4.68 25.06
C GLY A 336 -18.53 3.48 24.11
N LYS A 337 -17.55 3.42 23.20
CA LYS A 337 -17.29 2.34 22.23
C LYS A 337 -18.33 2.26 21.12
N PHE A 338 -17.86 2.34 19.87
CA PHE A 338 -18.62 1.89 18.70
C PHE A 338 -18.95 0.42 18.90
N LYS A 339 -20.13 0.13 19.45
CA LYS A 339 -20.58 -1.23 19.70
C LYS A 339 -21.32 -1.70 18.48
N PHE A 340 -20.75 -2.69 17.79
CA PHE A 340 -21.57 -3.59 17.01
C PHE A 340 -22.54 -4.31 17.95
N ASN A 341 -23.80 -4.44 17.56
CA ASN A 341 -24.77 -5.29 18.24
C ASN A 341 -24.52 -6.79 18.02
N VAL A 342 -23.34 -7.19 17.53
CA VAL A 342 -23.15 -8.51 16.92
C VAL A 342 -22.07 -9.30 17.63
N GLY A 343 -22.40 -10.55 17.99
CA GLY A 343 -21.50 -11.55 18.55
C GLY A 343 -20.47 -12.09 17.54
N LEU A 344 -19.72 -11.17 16.91
CA LEU A 344 -18.57 -11.44 16.04
C LEU A 344 -17.48 -12.19 16.83
N PRO A 345 -16.76 -13.13 16.21
CA PRO A 345 -15.58 -13.76 16.82
C PRO A 345 -14.56 -12.70 17.24
N GLY A 346 -13.81 -12.95 18.32
CA GLY A 346 -12.77 -12.03 18.81
C GLY A 346 -11.66 -11.68 17.80
N MET A 347 -11.60 -12.35 16.66
CA MET A 347 -10.72 -12.00 15.54
C MET A 347 -11.19 -10.79 14.73
N LEU A 348 -12.50 -10.49 14.77
CA LEU A 348 -13.13 -9.32 14.16
C LEU A 348 -13.43 -8.22 15.19
N SER A 349 -13.23 -8.49 16.49
CA SER A 349 -13.33 -7.44 17.50
C SER A 349 -12.13 -6.51 17.41
N PHE A 350 -12.39 -5.21 17.44
CA PHE A 350 -11.36 -4.22 17.68
C PHE A 350 -10.66 -4.54 18.99
N SER A 351 -9.37 -4.84 18.94
CA SER A 351 -8.55 -5.00 20.12
C SER A 351 -8.48 -3.66 20.85
N THR A 352 -9.40 -3.47 21.80
CA THR A 352 -9.17 -2.54 22.91
C THR A 352 -8.17 -3.22 23.86
N GLU A 353 -7.01 -2.58 24.05
CA GLU A 353 -5.85 -2.91 24.92
C GLU A 353 -4.60 -3.20 24.09
N ARG A 354 -3.50 -2.44 24.21
CA ARG A 354 -2.94 -1.77 25.39
C ARG A 354 -2.59 -0.31 25.17
#